data_AF-A0A3L9HII5-F1
#
_entry.id   AF-A0A3L9HII5-F1
#
_cell.length_a   1.000
_cell.length_b   1.000
_cell.length_c   1.000
_cell.angle_alpha   90.00
_cell.angle_beta   90.00
_cell.angle_gamma   90.00
#
_symmetry.space_group_name_H-M   'P 1'
#
loop_
_entity.id
_entity.type
_entity.pdbx_description
1 polymer ?
#
loop_
_entity_poly.entity_id
_entity_poly.type
_entity_poly.pdbx_seq_one_letter_code
_entity_poly.pdbx_strand_id
1 'polypeptide(L)' 'SLHDFLREQTGIALRRSQTRISARRAQAKECQRLEIPNMSPLLCVRTLNHRDGESSPAEYSVSLTRADMIEFTMEH' A
#
# COMPACT_ATOMS: atom_id res chain seq x y z
N SER A 1 5.14 -11.43 -6.94
CA SER A 1 4.98 -10.33 -5.95
C SER A 1 5.86 -10.59 -4.73
N LEU A 2 6.15 -9.59 -3.88
CA LEU A 2 6.77 -9.82 -2.56
C LEU A 2 5.98 -10.87 -1.74
N HIS A 3 4.65 -10.83 -1.84
CA HIS A 3 3.78 -11.79 -1.14
C HIS A 3 3.95 -13.22 -1.65
N ASP A 4 4.15 -13.42 -2.96
CA ASP A 4 4.44 -14.74 -3.53
C ASP A 4 5.80 -15.26 -3.06
N PHE A 5 6.81 -14.40 -3.07
CA PHE A 5 8.14 -14.75 -2.58
C PHE A 5 8.11 -15.16 -1.10
N LEU A 6 7.40 -14.42 -0.24
CA LEU A 6 7.26 -14.78 1.17
C LEU A 6 6.60 -16.16 1.34
N ARG A 7 5.54 -16.44 0.58
CA ARG A 7 4.86 -17.74 0.59
C ARG A 7 5.82 -18.85 0.16
N GLU A 8 6.54 -18.67 -0.94
CA GLU A 8 7.42 -19.70 -1.52
C GLU A 8 8.65 -19.98 -0.66
N GLN A 9 9.26 -18.95 -0.07
CA GLN A 9 10.51 -19.11 0.68
C GLN A 9 10.32 -19.42 2.17
N THR A 10 9.17 -19.05 2.74
CA THR A 10 8.94 -19.17 4.20
C THR A 10 7.67 -19.92 4.57
N GLY A 11 6.83 -20.27 3.60
CA GLY A 11 5.50 -20.84 3.85
C GLY A 11 4.48 -19.85 4.41
N ILE A 12 4.87 -18.57 4.61
CA ILE A 12 3.98 -17.56 5.19
C ILE A 12 3.04 -17.04 4.11
N ALA A 13 1.76 -17.39 4.22
CA ALA A 13 0.68 -16.76 3.46
C ALA A 13 0.16 -15.54 4.22
N LEU A 14 0.22 -14.37 3.56
CA LEU A 14 -0.37 -13.14 4.08
C LEU A 14 -1.77 -12.94 3.53
N ARG A 15 -2.73 -12.68 4.41
CA ARG A 15 -4.10 -12.32 4.07
C ARG A 15 -4.33 -10.84 4.37
N ARG A 16 -4.82 -10.10 3.37
CA ARG A 16 -5.20 -8.70 3.55
C ARG A 16 -6.47 -8.62 4.39
N SER A 17 -6.36 -7.96 5.53
CA SER A 17 -7.46 -7.83 6.50
C SER A 17 -8.13 -6.46 6.45
N GLN A 18 -7.36 -5.43 6.11
CA GLN A 18 -7.86 -4.07 6.03
C GLN A 18 -7.13 -3.31 4.93
N THR A 19 -7.88 -2.55 4.15
CA THR A 19 -7.36 -1.55 3.21
C THR A 19 -7.94 -0.20 3.61
N ARG A 20 -7.07 0.80 3.83
CA ARG A 20 -7.46 2.18 4.12
C ARG A 20 -6.95 3.07 3.00
N ILE A 21 -7.89 3.73 2.33
CA ILE A 21 -7.60 4.61 1.20
C ILE A 21 -7.87 6.04 1.64
N SER A 22 -6.98 6.95 1.28
CA SER A 22 -7.08 8.37 1.61
C SER A 22 -6.34 9.20 0.56
N ALA A 23 -6.62 10.49 0.49
CA ALA A 23 -5.85 11.43 -0.31
C ALA A 23 -5.08 12.39 0.61
N ARG A 24 -3.87 12.79 0.20
CA ARG A 24 -3.12 13.87 0.86
C ARG A 24 -2.22 14.60 -0.14
N ARG A 25 -1.64 15.71 0.28
CA ARG A 25 -0.61 16.42 -0.48
C ARG A 25 0.78 15.79 -0.31
N ALA A 26 1.55 15.77 -1.38
CA ALA A 26 2.96 15.35 -1.37
C ALA A 26 3.79 16.30 -0.50
N GLN A 27 4.71 15.74 0.29
CA GLN A 27 5.74 16.46 1.02
C GLN A 27 7.07 16.36 0.28
N ALA A 28 8.08 17.15 0.69
CA ALA A 28 9.37 17.26 0.00
C ALA A 28 10.01 15.92 -0.38
N LYS A 29 9.99 14.93 0.53
CA LYS A 29 10.53 13.59 0.28
C LYS A 29 9.79 12.83 -0.81
N GLU A 30 8.46 12.94 -0.87
CA GLU A 30 7.67 12.33 -1.94
C GLU A 30 7.86 13.05 -3.26
N CYS A 31 7.87 14.39 -3.23
CA CYS A 31 8.09 15.21 -4.42
C CYS A 31 9.39 14.85 -5.13
N GLN A 32 10.47 14.65 -4.35
CA GLN A 32 11.77 14.24 -4.88
C GLN A 32 11.74 12.83 -5.48
N ARG A 33 11.11 11.87 -4.81
CA ARG A 33 11.13 10.45 -5.24
C ARG A 33 10.17 10.15 -6.39
N LEU A 34 9.06 10.86 -6.43
CA LEU A 34 8.01 10.68 -7.46
C LEU A 34 8.15 11.69 -8.60
N GLU A 35 9.13 12.59 -8.51
CA GLU A 35 9.41 13.64 -9.50
C GLU A 35 8.17 14.49 -9.81
N ILE A 36 7.49 14.94 -8.75
CA ILE A 36 6.26 15.74 -8.84
C ILE A 36 6.39 17.11 -8.18
N PRO A 37 5.59 18.10 -8.60
CA PRO A 37 5.53 19.40 -7.94
C PRO A 37 5.16 19.28 -6.46
N ASN A 38 5.63 20.25 -5.68
CA ASN A 38 5.22 20.36 -4.28
C ASN A 38 3.69 20.44 -4.17
N MET A 39 3.14 19.83 -3.12
CA MET A 39 1.70 19.81 -2.83
C MET A 39 0.83 19.04 -3.84
N SER A 40 1.43 18.33 -4.80
CA SER A 40 0.68 17.46 -5.73
C SER A 40 -0.17 16.43 -4.99
N PRO A 41 -1.38 16.10 -5.48
CA PRO A 41 -2.27 15.16 -4.82
C PRO A 41 -1.74 13.73 -4.93
N LEU A 42 -1.72 13.02 -3.80
CA LEU A 42 -1.34 11.62 -3.69
C LEU A 42 -2.50 10.78 -3.19
N LEU A 43 -2.73 9.65 -3.85
CA LEU A 43 -3.52 8.54 -3.32
C LEU A 43 -2.64 7.76 -2.34
N CYS A 44 -3.13 7.61 -1.11
CA CYS A 44 -2.48 6.86 -0.05
C CYS A 44 -3.27 5.59 0.23
N VAL A 45 -2.70 4.44 -0.15
CA VAL A 45 -3.27 3.13 0.13
C VAL A 45 -2.47 2.48 1.25
N ARG A 46 -3.14 2.16 2.35
CA ARG A 46 -2.52 1.45 3.48
C ARG A 46 -3.18 0.09 3.62
N THR A 47 -2.38 -0.96 3.75
CA THR A 47 -2.90 -2.31 3.95
C THR A 47 -2.32 -2.92 5.21
N LEU A 48 -3.20 -3.53 6.00
CA LEU A 48 -2.82 -4.37 7.13
C LEU A 48 -3.03 -5.84 6.74
N ASN A 49 -1.95 -6.61 6.75
CA ASN A 49 -1.97 -8.02 6.39
C ASN A 49 -1.59 -8.86 7.61
N HIS A 50 -2.31 -9.95 7.80
CA HIS A 50 -2.08 -10.94 8.85
C HIS A 50 -1.53 -12.20 8.23
N ARG A 51 -0.83 -13.03 9.01
CA ARG A 51 -0.64 -14.42 8.60
C ARG A 51 -1.98 -15.13 8.64
N ASP A 52 -2.19 -16.05 7.71
CA ASP A 52 -3.44 -16.78 7.70
C ASP A 52 -3.62 -17.59 8.99
N GLY A 53 -4.81 -17.51 9.60
CA GLY A 53 -5.09 -18.10 10.91
C GLY A 53 -4.57 -17.35 12.14
N GLU A 54 -3.75 -16.30 11.99
CA GLU A 54 -3.25 -15.51 13.12
C GLU A 54 -4.01 -14.17 13.28
N SER A 55 -4.17 -13.72 14.53
CA SER A 55 -4.77 -12.42 14.86
C SER A 55 -3.72 -11.30 14.97
N SER A 56 -2.44 -11.64 15.02
CA SER A 56 -1.36 -10.65 15.05
C SER A 56 -1.02 -10.11 13.66
N PRO A 57 -0.83 -8.79 13.49
CA PRO A 57 -0.46 -8.21 12.22
C PRO A 57 0.97 -8.62 11.85
N ALA A 58 1.15 -9.01 10.59
CA ALA A 58 2.44 -9.48 10.07
C ALA A 58 3.07 -8.49 9.08
N GLU A 59 2.26 -7.68 8.41
CA GLU A 59 2.73 -6.64 7.51
C GLU A 59 1.82 -5.41 7.56
N TYR A 60 2.44 -4.24 7.62
CA TYR A 60 1.77 -2.96 7.36
C TYR A 60 2.45 -2.26 6.20
N SER A 61 1.72 -2.09 5.09
CA SER A 61 2.24 -1.47 3.88
C SER A 61 1.57 -0.11 3.64
N VAL A 62 2.36 0.84 3.13
CA VAL A 62 1.92 2.17 2.73
C VAL A 62 2.41 2.43 1.32
N SER A 63 1.47 2.55 0.39
CA SER A 63 1.72 2.97 -0.98
C SER A 63 1.26 4.40 -1.19
N LEU A 64 2.08 5.18 -1.88
CA LEU A 64 1.81 6.57 -2.26
C LEU A 64 1.92 6.65 -3.77
N THR A 65 0.81 7.00 -4.42
CA THR A 65 0.74 7.11 -5.88
C THR A 65 0.22 8.47 -6.27
N ARG A 66 0.74 9.01 -7.36
CA ARG A 66 0.20 10.22 -8.02
C ARG A 66 -1.29 10.04 -8.32
N ALA A 67 -2.14 10.85 -7.70
CA ALA A 67 -3.59 10.67 -7.79
C ALA A 67 -4.15 10.98 -9.19
N ASP A 68 -3.43 11.80 -9.97
CA ASP A 68 -3.76 12.14 -11.36
C ASP A 68 -3.43 11.03 -12.36
N MET A 69 -2.73 9.98 -11.94
CA MET A 69 -2.20 8.93 -12.81
C MET A 69 -2.81 7.54 -12.55
N ILE A 70 -3.76 7.43 -11.60
CA ILE A 70 -4.32 6.14 -11.19
C ILE A 70 -5.80 6.24 -10.87
N GLU A 71 -6.52 5.18 -11.20
CA GLU A 71 -7.87 4.93 -10.70
C GLU A 71 -7.85 3.69 -9.80
N PHE A 72 -8.67 3.70 -8.75
CA PHE A 72 -8.81 2.58 -7.83
C PHE A 72 -10.21 2.00 -7.96
N THR A 73 -10.30 0.77 -8.45
CA THR A 73 -11.57 0.04 -8.58
C THR A 73 -11.73 -0.93 -7.41
N MET A 74 -12.89 -0.91 -6.76
CA MET A 74 -13.31 -1.97 -5.82
C MET A 74 -14.40 -2.81 -6.50
N GLU A 75 -14.12 -4.08 -6.68
CA GLU A 75 -15.12 -5.07 -7.08
C GLU A 75 -15.89 -5.54 -5.84
N HIS A 76 -17.21 -5.70 -5.97
CA HIS A 76 -18.12 -6.10 -4.90
C HIS A 76 -18.24 -7.62 -4.81
#